data_AF-A0A3S1G3M8-F1
#
_entry.id   AF-A0A3S1G3M8-F1
#
_cell.length_a   1.000
_cell.length_b   1.000
_cell.length_c   1.000
_cell.angle_alpha   90.00
_cell.angle_beta   90.00
_cell.angle_gamma   90.00
#
_symmetry.space_group_name_H-M   'P 1'
#
loop_
_entity.id
_entity.type
_entity.pdbx_description
1 polymer ?
#
loop_
_entity_poly.entity_id
_entity_poly.type
_entity_poly.pdbx_seq_one_letter_code
_entity_poly.pdbx_strand_id
1 'polypeptide(L)' 'MAARKVIAVKDWSCGMSDELGRVVLTINPTEGEPILVLMTIFQAARMAGELRAPKLVSMPR' A
#
# COMPACT_ATOMS: atom_id res chain seq x y z
N MET A 1 1.10 18.63 -11.71
CA MET A 1 0.98 17.87 -10.45
C MET A 1 0.40 16.51 -10.79
N ALA A 2 1.09 15.40 -10.50
CA ALA A 2 0.53 14.08 -10.73
C ALA A 2 -0.75 13.95 -9.89
N ALA A 3 -1.89 13.71 -10.56
CA ALA A 3 -3.15 13.48 -9.86
C ALA A 3 -2.93 12.34 -8.86
N ARG A 4 -3.26 12.58 -7.58
CA ARG A 4 -3.17 11.56 -6.54
C ARG A 4 -4.17 10.46 -6.88
N LYS A 5 -3.68 9.38 -7.50
CA LYS A 5 -4.50 8.23 -7.89
C LYS A 5 -4.97 7.53 -6.61
N VAL A 6 -6.27 7.60 -6.33
CA VAL A 6 -6.87 6.81 -5.26
C VAL A 6 -7.34 5.49 -5.86
N ILE A 7 -7.10 4.40 -5.14
CA ILE A 7 -7.51 3.05 -5.52
C ILE A 7 -8.39 2.47 -4.43
N ALA A 8 -9.49 1.82 -4.82
CA ALA A 8 -10.27 1.00 -3.91
C ALA A 8 -9.56 -0.35 -3.73
N VAL A 9 -9.28 -0.72 -2.48
CA VAL A 9 -8.53 -1.92 -2.13
C VAL A 9 -9.51 -2.95 -1.58
N LYS A 10 -9.53 -4.15 -2.17
CA LYS A 10 -10.32 -5.29 -1.68
C LYS A 10 -9.64 -5.91 -0.46
N ASP A 11 -8.36 -6.24 -0.60
CA ASP A 11 -7.51 -6.75 0.46
C ASP A 11 -6.03 -6.46 0.14
N TRP A 12 -5.16 -6.69 1.12
CA TRP A 12 -3.72 -6.53 0.97
C TRP A 12 -2.98 -7.49 1.90
N SER A 13 -1.77 -7.85 1.53
CA SER A 13 -0.87 -8.69 2.33
C SER A 13 0.53 -8.11 2.37
N CYS A 14 1.23 -8.34 3.47
CA CYS A 14 2.57 -7.81 3.70
C CYS A 14 3.47 -8.94 4.22
N GLY A 15 4.61 -9.17 3.57
CA GLY A 15 5.57 -10.20 3.96
C GLY A 15 7.00 -9.75 3.75
N MET A 16 7.96 -10.42 4.40
CA MET A 16 9.38 -10.26 4.08
C MET A 16 9.72 -11.21 2.94
N SER A 17 10.38 -10.72 1.89
CA SER A 17 11.00 -11.56 0.87
C SER A 17 12.43 -11.88 1.27
N ASP A 18 12.72 -13.17 1.45
CA ASP A 18 14.07 -13.65 1.76
C ASP A 18 15.04 -13.43 0.58
N GLU A 19 14.54 -13.55 -0.65
CA GLU A 19 15.33 -13.34 -1.87
C GLU A 19 15.73 -11.87 -2.06
N LEU A 20 14.81 -10.94 -1.78
CA LEU A 20 15.02 -9.51 -2.02
C LEU A 20 15.54 -8.77 -0.78
N GLY A 21 15.43 -9.36 0.42
CA GLY A 21 15.74 -8.69 1.69
C GLY A 21 14.90 -7.41 1.88
N ARG A 22 13.63 -7.46 1.45
CA ARG A 22 12.69 -6.33 1.44
C ARG A 22 11.32 -6.80 1.87
N VAL A 23 10.56 -5.89 2.46
CA VAL A 23 9.14 -6.08 2.70
C VAL A 23 8.41 -5.93 1.38
N VAL A 24 7.58 -6.91 1.03
CA VAL A 24 6.71 -6.90 -0.13
C VAL A 24 5.28 -6.68 0.36
N LEU A 25 4.68 -5.59 -0.09
CA LEU A 25 3.25 -5.33 0.07
C LEU A 25 2.56 -5.65 -1.25
N THR A 26 1.62 -6.59 -1.19
CA THR A 26 0.72 -6.91 -2.30
C THR A 26 -0.62 -6.25 -2.03
N ILE A 27 -1.03 -5.33 -2.90
CA ILE A 27 -2.32 -4.65 -2.82
C ILE A 27 -3.22 -5.21 -3.90
N ASN A 28 -4.34 -5.81 -3.51
CA ASN A 28 -5.34 -6.31 -4.43
C ASN A 28 -6.46 -5.28 -4.59
N PRO A 29 -6.50 -4.54 -5.71
CA PRO A 29 -7.56 -3.56 -5.95
C PRO A 29 -8.90 -4.27 -6.15
N THR A 30 -9.99 -3.52 -6.05
CA THR A 30 -11.33 -4.03 -6.41
C THR A 30 -11.44 -4.30 -7.92
N GLU A 31 -10.68 -3.56 -8.73
CA GLU A 31 -10.62 -3.68 -10.18
C GLU A 31 -9.17 -3.57 -10.67
N GLY A 32 -8.80 -4.42 -11.63
CA GLY A 32 -7.46 -4.43 -12.23
C GLY A 32 -6.49 -5.41 -11.58
N GLU A 33 -5.22 -5.28 -11.93
CA GLU A 33 -4.16 -6.20 -11.51
C GLU A 33 -3.61 -5.87 -10.11
N PRO A 34 -3.13 -6.88 -9.36
CA PRO A 34 -2.42 -6.67 -8.10
C PRO A 34 -1.22 -5.72 -8.24
N ILE A 35 -1.04 -4.85 -7.26
CA ILE A 35 0.08 -3.91 -7.20
C ILE A 35 1.09 -4.42 -6.18
N LEU A 36 2.34 -4.59 -6.62
CA LEU A 36 3.46 -4.95 -5.76
C LEU A 36 4.27 -3.72 -5.37
N VAL A 37 4.45 -3.53 -4.06
CA VAL A 37 5.25 -2.44 -3.50
C VAL A 37 6.38 -3.03 -2.68
N LEU A 38 7.62 -2.75 -3.09
CA LEU A 38 8.82 -3.10 -2.34
C LEU A 38 9.15 -1.98 -1.36
N MET A 39 9.37 -2.35 -0.10
CA MET A 39 9.63 -1.43 0.99
C MET A 39 10.78 -1.93 1.86
N THR A 40 11.46 -0.99 2.49
CA THR A 40 12.28 -1.27 3.67
C THR A 40 11.38 -1.55 4.88
N ILE A 41 11.92 -2.20 5.92
CA ILE A 41 11.21 -2.41 7.19
C ILE A 41 10.71 -1.08 7.78
N PHE A 42 11.52 -0.02 7.70
CA PHE A 42 11.14 1.31 8.22
C PHE A 42 9.97 1.94 7.45
N GLN A 43 9.94 1.78 6.12
CA GLN A 43 8.81 2.25 5.31
C GLN A 43 7.54 1.47 5.63
N ALA A 44 7.64 0.14 5.79
CA ALA A 44 6.51 -0.70 6.19
C ALA A 44 5.97 -0.31 7.58
N ALA A 45 6.86 -0.08 8.55
CA ALA A 45 6.49 0.36 9.89
C ALA A 45 5.79 1.74 9.88
N ARG A 46 6.31 2.68 9.09
CA ARG A 46 5.67 4.00 8.91
C ARG A 46 4.29 3.87 8.29
N MET A 47 4.14 3.06 7.25
CA MET A 47 2.84 2.83 6.59
C MET A 47 1.83 2.22 7.57
N ALA A 48 2.23 1.24 8.40
CA ALA A 48 1.37 0.69 9.43
C ALA A 48 0.88 1.76 10.43
N GLY A 49 1.75 2.72 10.77
CA GLY A 49 1.36 3.89 11.56
C GLY A 49 0.33 4.78 10.86
N GLU A 50 0.54 5.08 9.58
CA GLU A 50 -0.40 5.90 8.78
C GLU A 50 -1.76 5.21 8.59
N LEU A 51 -1.80 3.88 8.46
CA LEU A 51 -3.05 3.10 8.36
C LEU A 51 -3.83 3.03 9.68
N ARG A 52 -3.16 3.10 10.83
CA ARG A 52 -3.82 3.15 12.15
C ARG A 52 -4.50 4.49 12.43
N ALA A 53 -4.04 5.56 11.79
CA ALA A 53 -4.57 6.91 11.97
C ALA A 53 -4.75 7.61 10.60
N PRO A 54 -5.66 7.12 9.75
CA PRO A 54 -5.81 7.63 8.40
C PRO A 54 -6.35 9.05 8.42
N LYS A 55 -5.76 9.92 7.59
CA LYS A 55 -6.32 11.25 7.33
C LYS A 55 -7.53 11.11 6.41
N LEU A 56 -8.62 11.80 6.75
CA LEU A 56 -9.76 11.92 5.86
C LEU A 56 -9.35 12.68 4.60
N VAL A 57 -9.62 12.08 3.44
CA VAL A 57 -9.40 12.68 2.13
C VAL A 57 -10.74 12.82 1.43
N SER A 58 -11.01 13.99 0.84
CA SER A 58 -12.19 14.18 0.00
C SER A 58 -11.96 13.51 -1.35
N MET A 59 -12.87 12.62 -1.74
CA MET A 59 -12.85 11.96 -3.03
C MET A 59 -13.78 12.73 -3.99
N PRO A 60 -13.33 13.14 -5.18
CA PRO A 60 -14.25 13.59 -6.22
C PRO A 60 -15.22 12.44 -6.54
N ARG A 61 -16.52 12.77 -6.62
CA ARG A 61 -17.57 11.82 -7.01
C ARG A 61 -17.47 11.45 -8.47
#